data_AF-A0A1S3T1P6-F1
#
_entry.id   AF-A0A1S3T1P6-F1
#
_cell.length_a   1.000
_cell.length_b   1.000
_cell.length_c   1.000
_cell.angle_alpha   90.00
_cell.angle_beta   90.00
_cell.angle_gamma   90.00
#
_symmetry.space_group_name_H-M   'P 1'
#
loop_
_entity.id
_entity.type
_entity.pdbx_description
1 polymer ?
#
loop_
_entity_poly.entity_id
_entity_poly.type
_entity_poly.pdbx_seq_one_letter_code
_entity_poly.pdbx_strand_id
1 'polypeptide(L)'
;MKLKEDLNPVLLLLFQVTVWLYSVLAFIPSYLFSSVSESDAGLGSEQERAQRLKARSVTGRPAGPYRAMGATKRLVSSLHPGVDTLDKVFEDASRRFPDRDCLGTREVVMEEDERQSNGKFFKKVILGQYRWLSYAETHRAAACFGIGLAALGQRAHNNIAIFCETRAEWVIAAQACFMQNFPCECPHAHTPSLVHVQPPL
;
A
#
# COMPACT_ATOMS: atom_id res chain seq x y z
N MET A 1 18.12 -55.42 6.65
CA MET A 1 16.92 -55.84 7.39
C MET A 1 15.77 -54.94 6.97
N LYS A 2 14.77 -55.50 6.27
CA LYS A 2 13.57 -54.75 5.89
C LYS A 2 12.60 -54.79 7.08
N LEU A 3 12.45 -53.68 7.80
CA LEU A 3 11.30 -53.52 8.70
C LEU A 3 10.06 -53.34 7.83
N LYS A 4 9.25 -54.39 7.72
CA LYS A 4 7.84 -54.25 7.39
C LYS A 4 7.15 -54.00 8.72
N GLU A 5 6.96 -52.73 9.05
CA GLU A 5 6.00 -52.38 10.10
C GLU A 5 4.61 -52.49 9.47
N ASP A 6 3.97 -53.63 9.70
CA ASP A 6 2.57 -53.82 9.35
C ASP A 6 1.73 -52.99 10.33
N LEU A 7 1.57 -51.69 10.05
CA LEU A 7 0.67 -50.83 10.82
C LEU A 7 -0.74 -51.41 10.80
N ASN A 8 -1.32 -51.60 11.99
CA ASN A 8 -2.67 -52.14 12.13
C ASN A 8 -3.66 -51.28 11.33
N PRO A 9 -4.42 -51.85 10.38
CA PRO A 9 -5.34 -51.08 9.53
C PRO A 9 -6.39 -50.31 10.34
N VAL A 10 -6.74 -50.80 11.54
CA VAL A 10 -7.67 -50.12 12.45
C VAL A 10 -7.05 -48.83 13.02
N LEU A 11 -5.76 -48.84 13.35
CA LEU A 11 -5.07 -47.66 13.87
C LEU A 11 -4.94 -46.57 12.80
N LEU A 12 -4.66 -46.97 11.55
CA LEU A 12 -4.64 -46.06 10.41
C LEU A 12 -6.01 -45.43 10.15
N LEU A 13 -7.09 -46.21 10.26
CA LEU A 13 -8.46 -45.71 10.12
C LEU A 13 -8.78 -44.68 11.22
N LEU A 14 -8.45 -44.97 12.47
CA LEU A 14 -8.65 -44.04 13.59
C LEU A 14 -7.88 -42.73 13.40
N PHE A 15 -6.65 -42.80 12.93
CA PHE A 15 -5.85 -41.62 12.62
C PHE A 15 -6.49 -40.79 11.50
N GLN A 16 -6.92 -41.41 10.41
CA GLN A 16 -7.57 -40.73 9.29
C GLN A 16 -8.88 -40.06 9.71
N VAL A 17 -9.71 -40.73 10.53
CA VAL A 17 -10.96 -40.16 11.05
C VAL A 17 -10.66 -38.96 11.96
N THR A 18 -9.62 -39.04 12.79
CA THR A 18 -9.22 -37.95 13.68
C THR A 18 -8.73 -36.72 12.90
N VAL A 19 -7.89 -36.93 11.88
CA VAL A 19 -7.44 -35.85 10.99
C VAL A 19 -8.62 -35.24 10.25
N TRP A 20 -9.53 -36.06 9.74
CA TRP A 20 -10.73 -35.58 9.03
C TRP A 20 -11.64 -34.76 9.95
N LEU A 21 -11.91 -35.23 11.17
CA LEU A 21 -12.68 -34.49 12.18
C LEU A 21 -12.02 -33.15 12.53
N TYR A 22 -10.70 -33.14 12.76
CA TYR A 22 -9.97 -31.92 13.02
C TYR A 22 -10.05 -30.94 11.84
N SER A 23 -9.88 -31.41 10.60
CA SER A 23 -10.02 -30.59 9.41
C SER A 23 -11.43 -30.02 9.27
N VAL A 24 -12.48 -30.81 9.51
CA VAL A 24 -13.87 -30.34 9.45
C VAL A 24 -14.14 -29.27 10.52
N LEU A 25 -13.71 -29.52 11.76
CA LEU A 25 -13.92 -28.61 12.89
C LEU A 25 -13.09 -27.33 12.81
N ALA A 26 -11.89 -27.38 12.22
CA ALA A 26 -11.06 -26.19 12.05
C ALA A 26 -11.47 -25.39 10.81
N PHE A 27 -11.71 -26.07 9.68
CA PHE A 27 -11.85 -25.44 8.36
C PHE A 27 -13.24 -24.88 8.11
N ILE A 28 -14.32 -25.54 8.58
CA ILE A 28 -15.68 -25.07 8.35
C ILE A 28 -15.95 -23.76 9.09
N PRO A 29 -15.60 -23.61 10.40
CA PRO A 29 -15.75 -22.33 11.08
C PRO A 29 -14.88 -21.26 10.44
N SER A 30 -13.60 -21.53 10.13
CA SER A 30 -12.74 -20.52 9.51
C SER A 30 -13.29 -20.04 8.16
N TYR A 31 -13.82 -20.95 7.34
CA TYR A 31 -14.38 -20.59 6.03
C TYR A 31 -15.64 -19.75 6.17
N LEU A 32 -16.54 -20.10 7.11
CA LEU A 32 -17.74 -19.33 7.38
C LEU A 32 -17.40 -17.94 7.95
N PHE A 33 -16.47 -17.84 8.91
CA PHE A 33 -16.06 -16.55 9.48
C PHE A 33 -15.30 -15.66 8.48
N SER A 34 -14.43 -16.22 7.64
CA SER A 34 -13.75 -15.47 6.57
C SER A 34 -14.75 -14.95 5.53
N SER A 35 -15.75 -15.74 5.15
CA SER A 35 -16.77 -15.32 4.16
C SER A 35 -17.66 -14.18 4.66
N VAL A 36 -17.90 -14.10 5.97
CA VAL A 36 -18.66 -13.01 6.59
C VAL A 36 -17.82 -11.73 6.67
N SER A 37 -16.52 -11.85 6.98
CA SER A 37 -15.61 -10.71 7.10
C SER A 37 -15.28 -10.02 5.77
N GLU A 38 -15.34 -10.72 4.63
CA GLU A 38 -15.07 -10.14 3.31
C GLU A 38 -16.24 -9.32 2.73
N SER A 39 -17.45 -9.47 3.29
CA SER A 39 -18.67 -8.84 2.76
C SER A 39 -18.78 -7.33 2.98
N ASP A 40 -17.89 -6.71 3.77
CA ASP A 40 -17.96 -5.27 4.12
C ASP A 40 -17.13 -4.36 3.18
N ALA A 41 -16.53 -4.94 2.13
CA ALA A 41 -15.88 -4.20 1.06
C ALA A 41 -16.73 -4.33 -0.21
N GLY A 42 -17.52 -3.31 -0.56
CA GLY A 42 -18.42 -3.26 -1.74
C GLY A 42 -17.74 -3.35 -3.13
N LEU A 43 -16.78 -4.23 -3.29
CA LEU A 43 -15.95 -4.49 -4.44
C LEU A 43 -15.75 -6.02 -4.38
N GLY A 44 -16.45 -6.81 -5.22
CA GLY A 44 -16.58 -8.28 -5.09
C GLY A 44 -15.27 -9.09 -4.89
N SER A 45 -15.43 -10.41 -4.68
CA SER A 45 -14.37 -11.32 -4.23
C SER A 45 -13.09 -11.24 -5.10
N GLU A 46 -11.92 -11.45 -4.49
CA GLU A 46 -10.65 -11.35 -5.21
C GLU A 46 -10.55 -12.30 -6.40
N GLN A 47 -11.14 -13.51 -6.27
CA GLN A 47 -11.23 -14.49 -7.34
C GLN A 47 -12.01 -13.96 -8.55
N GLU A 48 -13.14 -13.29 -8.33
CA GLU A 48 -13.92 -12.69 -9.42
C GLU A 48 -13.11 -11.60 -10.15
N ARG A 49 -12.31 -10.81 -9.42
CA ARG A 49 -11.46 -9.78 -10.04
C ARG A 49 -10.30 -10.38 -10.84
N ALA A 50 -9.72 -11.48 -10.36
CA ALA A 50 -8.64 -12.16 -11.04
C ALA A 50 -9.10 -12.81 -12.36
N GLN A 51 -10.32 -13.36 -12.38
CA GLN A 51 -10.90 -14.02 -13.55
C GLN A 51 -11.47 -13.05 -14.58
N ARG A 52 -11.69 -11.78 -14.24
CA ARG A 52 -12.18 -10.77 -15.18
C ARG A 52 -11.19 -10.56 -16.32
N LEU A 53 -11.71 -10.55 -17.55
CA LEU A 53 -10.93 -10.20 -18.74
C LEU A 53 -10.44 -8.76 -18.61
N LYS A 54 -9.12 -8.57 -18.45
CA LYS A 54 -8.52 -7.25 -18.20
C LYS A 54 -8.33 -6.44 -19.48
N ALA A 55 -7.99 -7.11 -20.56
CA ALA A 55 -7.69 -6.49 -21.85
C ALA A 55 -8.21 -7.32 -23.02
N ARG A 56 -8.47 -6.64 -24.14
CA ARG A 56 -8.93 -7.24 -25.39
C ARG A 56 -8.16 -6.63 -26.56
N SER A 57 -7.86 -7.46 -27.56
CA SER A 57 -7.28 -7.00 -28.83
C SER A 57 -8.25 -6.05 -29.54
N VAL A 58 -7.77 -4.87 -29.90
CA VAL A 58 -8.55 -3.84 -30.61
C VAL A 58 -8.90 -4.32 -32.03
N THR A 59 -8.00 -5.05 -32.68
CA THR A 59 -8.18 -5.56 -34.05
C THR A 59 -8.84 -6.94 -34.09
N GLY A 60 -9.15 -7.54 -32.93
CA GLY A 60 -9.68 -8.89 -32.82
C GLY A 60 -8.66 -10.00 -33.13
N ARG A 61 -7.40 -9.64 -33.46
CA ARG A 61 -6.32 -10.60 -33.75
C ARG A 61 -5.43 -10.80 -32.52
N PRO A 62 -4.96 -12.03 -32.21
CA PRO A 62 -4.07 -12.28 -31.07
C PRO A 62 -2.73 -11.52 -31.14
N ALA A 63 -2.24 -11.22 -32.33
CA ALA A 63 -1.02 -10.43 -32.54
C ALA A 63 -1.27 -8.90 -32.57
N GLY A 64 -2.51 -8.46 -32.36
CA GLY A 64 -2.89 -7.05 -32.40
C GLY A 64 -2.65 -6.31 -31.09
N PRO A 65 -2.75 -4.97 -31.09
CA PRO A 65 -2.64 -4.18 -29.87
C PRO A 65 -3.80 -4.48 -28.91
N TYR A 66 -3.47 -4.71 -27.65
CA TYR A 66 -4.44 -4.95 -26.57
C TYR A 66 -4.78 -3.66 -25.83
N ARG A 67 -6.04 -3.53 -25.44
CA ARG A 67 -6.53 -2.39 -24.67
C ARG A 67 -7.37 -2.85 -23.49
N ALA A 68 -7.28 -2.13 -22.38
CA ALA A 68 -8.06 -2.41 -21.19
C ALA A 68 -9.57 -2.37 -21.49
N MET A 69 -10.33 -3.28 -20.90
CA MET A 69 -11.77 -3.43 -21.19
C MET A 69 -12.56 -2.14 -20.90
N GLY A 70 -12.21 -1.42 -19.84
CA GLY A 70 -12.82 -0.14 -19.48
C GLY A 70 -12.45 1.04 -20.38
N ALA A 71 -11.47 0.88 -21.28
CA ALA A 71 -10.92 1.94 -22.10
C ALA A 71 -10.80 1.54 -23.58
N THR A 72 -11.67 0.66 -24.09
CA THR A 72 -11.54 0.13 -25.47
C THR A 72 -11.76 1.20 -26.55
N LYS A 73 -12.71 2.13 -26.34
CA LYS A 73 -13.08 3.15 -27.36
C LYS A 73 -12.27 4.44 -27.29
N ARG A 74 -11.92 4.93 -26.10
CA ARG A 74 -11.23 6.20 -25.88
C ARG A 74 -10.24 6.08 -24.72
N LEU A 75 -9.18 6.90 -24.75
CA LEU A 75 -8.33 7.10 -23.57
C LEU A 75 -9.20 7.64 -22.43
N VAL A 76 -9.06 7.03 -21.26
CA VAL A 76 -9.74 7.48 -20.04
C VAL A 76 -8.97 8.69 -19.52
N SER A 77 -9.65 9.83 -19.39
CA SER A 77 -9.06 11.08 -18.91
C SER A 77 -9.19 11.27 -17.40
N SER A 78 -10.10 10.56 -16.74
CA SER A 78 -10.34 10.65 -15.30
C SER A 78 -10.80 9.29 -14.75
N LEU A 79 -10.44 8.99 -13.50
CA LEU A 79 -10.81 7.73 -12.84
C LEU A 79 -12.32 7.67 -12.56
N HIS A 80 -12.86 8.80 -12.10
CA HIS A 80 -14.28 9.02 -11.84
C HIS A 80 -14.75 10.31 -12.54
N PRO A 81 -16.06 10.44 -12.84
CA PRO A 81 -16.59 11.70 -13.38
C PRO A 81 -16.31 12.86 -12.43
N GLY A 82 -15.64 13.91 -12.90
CA GLY A 82 -15.32 15.10 -12.10
C GLY A 82 -14.04 15.01 -11.23
N VAL A 83 -13.38 13.85 -11.21
CA VAL A 83 -12.11 13.63 -10.47
C VAL A 83 -10.94 13.68 -11.47
N ASP A 84 -10.52 14.89 -11.80
CA ASP A 84 -9.54 15.19 -12.85
C ASP A 84 -8.15 15.61 -12.34
N THR A 85 -7.99 15.80 -11.03
CA THR A 85 -6.73 16.19 -10.38
C THR A 85 -6.33 15.20 -9.28
N LEU A 86 -5.03 15.15 -8.95
CA LEU A 86 -4.50 14.19 -7.96
C LEU A 86 -5.07 14.40 -6.55
N ASP A 87 -5.27 15.65 -6.15
CA ASP A 87 -5.90 16.01 -4.88
C ASP A 87 -7.34 15.49 -4.82
N LYS A 88 -8.13 15.64 -5.89
CA LYS A 88 -9.50 15.10 -5.95
C LYS A 88 -9.52 13.57 -5.91
N VAL A 89 -8.55 12.91 -6.53
CA VAL A 89 -8.45 11.44 -6.46
C VAL A 89 -8.23 11.00 -5.02
N PHE A 90 -7.35 11.69 -4.29
CA PHE A 90 -7.07 11.35 -2.91
C PHE A 90 -8.22 11.73 -1.97
N GLU A 91 -8.91 12.84 -2.23
CA GLU A 91 -10.14 13.23 -1.52
C GLU A 91 -11.28 12.22 -1.73
N ASP A 92 -11.50 11.75 -2.97
CA ASP A 92 -12.50 10.73 -3.26
C ASP A 92 -12.18 9.41 -2.54
N ALA A 93 -10.92 8.99 -2.57
CA ALA A 93 -10.46 7.80 -1.86
C ALA A 93 -10.66 7.94 -0.34
N SER A 94 -10.35 9.09 0.24
CA SER A 94 -10.51 9.32 1.68
C SER A 94 -11.96 9.39 2.14
N ARG A 95 -12.85 9.92 1.30
CA ARG A 95 -14.30 9.91 1.55
C ARG A 95 -14.90 8.52 1.42
N ARG A 96 -14.41 7.71 0.48
CA ARG A 96 -14.93 6.37 0.22
C ARG A 96 -14.45 5.32 1.22
N PHE A 97 -13.24 5.48 1.76
CA PHE A 97 -12.60 4.51 2.64
C PHE A 97 -11.96 5.15 3.88
N PRO A 98 -12.71 5.96 4.65
CA PRO A 98 -12.13 6.82 5.69
C PRO A 98 -11.34 6.06 6.75
N ASP A 99 -11.88 4.92 7.19
CA ASP A 99 -11.34 4.13 8.31
C ASP A 99 -10.38 3.02 7.86
N ARG A 100 -10.10 2.89 6.56
CA ARG A 100 -9.15 1.89 6.07
C ARG A 100 -7.71 2.33 6.28
N ASP A 101 -6.85 1.37 6.56
CA ASP A 101 -5.40 1.57 6.63
C ASP A 101 -4.85 2.11 5.30
N CYS A 102 -4.15 3.25 5.38
CA CYS A 102 -3.59 3.96 4.24
C CYS A 102 -2.05 3.94 4.25
N LEU A 103 -1.43 4.39 5.34
CA LEU A 103 0.03 4.47 5.47
C LEU A 103 0.50 3.75 6.74
N GLY A 104 1.38 2.77 6.58
CA GLY A 104 1.97 2.00 7.67
C GLY A 104 3.40 2.43 7.96
N THR A 105 3.70 2.76 9.21
CA THR A 105 5.06 3.07 9.68
C THR A 105 5.47 2.08 10.76
N ARG A 106 6.69 1.56 10.68
CA ARG A 106 7.23 0.67 11.71
C ARG A 106 7.90 1.49 12.81
N GLU A 107 7.49 1.26 14.05
CA GLU A 107 8.04 1.96 15.20
C GLU A 107 9.49 1.52 15.46
N VAL A 108 10.38 2.49 15.74
CA VAL A 108 11.72 2.22 16.24
C VAL A 108 11.65 2.26 17.76
N VAL A 109 11.78 1.10 18.40
CA VAL A 109 11.62 0.94 19.85
C VAL A 109 12.93 1.29 20.57
N MET A 110 14.06 0.87 20.02
CA MET A 110 15.36 1.10 20.64
C MET A 110 16.48 1.03 19.61
N GLU A 111 17.55 1.80 19.82
CA GLU A 111 18.79 1.69 19.06
C GLU A 111 19.90 1.29 20.04
N GLU A 112 20.49 0.12 19.85
CA GLU A 112 21.60 -0.39 20.66
C GLU A 112 22.90 -0.33 19.86
N ASP A 113 23.96 0.21 20.46
CA ASP A 113 25.29 0.18 19.85
C ASP A 113 26.02 -1.11 20.23
N GLU A 114 25.98 -2.11 19.35
CA GLU A 114 26.74 -3.34 19.51
C GLU A 114 28.21 -3.09 19.16
N ARG A 115 29.08 -3.24 20.16
CA ARG A 115 30.53 -3.15 19.98
C ARG A 115 31.03 -4.48 19.43
N GLN A 116 31.34 -4.51 18.15
CA GLN A 116 31.95 -5.69 17.52
C GLN A 116 33.38 -5.89 18.04
N SER A 117 33.88 -7.12 18.00
CA SER A 117 35.24 -7.49 18.43
C SER A 117 36.35 -6.78 17.65
N ASN A 118 36.04 -6.23 16.47
CA ASN A 118 36.93 -5.41 15.64
C ASN A 118 36.99 -3.91 16.06
N GLY A 119 36.29 -3.52 17.13
CA GLY A 119 36.23 -2.13 17.60
C GLY A 119 35.27 -1.23 16.82
N LYS A 120 34.58 -1.75 15.80
CA LYS A 120 33.56 -1.03 15.03
C LYS A 120 32.24 -1.04 15.80
N PHE A 121 31.60 0.12 15.89
CA PHE A 121 30.26 0.25 16.44
C PHE A 121 29.23 -0.09 15.37
N PHE A 122 28.31 -0.99 15.69
CA PHE A 122 27.14 -1.29 14.86
C PHE A 122 25.89 -0.85 15.60
N LYS A 123 25.17 0.12 15.04
CA LYS A 123 23.89 0.55 15.58
C LYS A 123 22.81 -0.43 15.14
N LYS A 124 22.34 -1.24 16.07
CA LYS A 124 21.26 -2.19 15.90
C LYS A 124 19.94 -1.52 16.25
N VAL A 125 19.03 -1.48 15.30
CA VAL A 125 17.70 -0.91 15.49
C VAL A 125 16.72 -2.02 15.86
N ILE A 126 16.11 -1.93 17.03
CA ILE A 126 15.02 -2.79 17.50
C ILE A 126 13.71 -2.18 17.03
N LEU A 127 13.01 -2.91 16.16
CA LEU A 127 11.80 -2.45 15.50
C LEU A 127 10.55 -3.08 16.13
N GLY A 128 9.58 -2.24 16.47
CA GLY A 128 8.31 -2.61 17.08
C GLY A 128 7.23 -2.97 16.06
N GLN A 129 5.98 -2.74 16.47
CA GLN A 129 4.79 -3.00 15.66
C GLN A 129 4.60 -1.95 14.55
N TYR A 130 3.79 -2.31 13.55
CA TYR A 130 3.33 -1.35 12.56
C TYR A 130 2.22 -0.49 13.14
N ARG A 131 2.34 0.81 12.94
CA ARG A 131 1.27 1.78 13.18
C ARG A 131 0.72 2.23 11.84
N TRP A 132 -0.58 2.11 11.68
CA TRP A 132 -1.29 2.53 10.47
C TRP A 132 -1.98 3.86 10.70
N LEU A 133 -1.93 4.71 9.68
CA LEU A 133 -2.78 5.89 9.55
C LEU A 133 -3.92 5.55 8.61
N SER A 134 -5.13 5.95 8.98
CA SER A 134 -6.29 5.78 8.09
C SER A 134 -6.24 6.75 6.91
N TYR A 135 -7.06 6.52 5.88
CA TYR A 135 -7.18 7.48 4.78
C TYR A 135 -7.66 8.85 5.26
N ALA A 136 -8.60 8.91 6.20
CA ALA A 136 -9.11 10.17 6.76
C ALA A 136 -8.01 10.91 7.53
N GLU A 137 -7.23 10.20 8.35
CA GLU A 137 -6.11 10.78 9.09
C GLU A 137 -5.02 11.29 8.16
N THR A 138 -4.66 10.49 7.14
CA THR A 138 -3.63 10.85 6.16
C THR A 138 -4.05 12.08 5.35
N HIS A 139 -5.30 12.12 4.89
CA HIS A 139 -5.85 13.28 4.18
C HIS A 139 -5.84 14.54 5.04
N ARG A 140 -6.28 14.43 6.29
CA ARG A 140 -6.25 15.56 7.24
C ARG A 140 -4.82 16.02 7.51
N ALA A 141 -3.87 15.09 7.70
CA ALA A 141 -2.47 15.43 7.92
C ALA A 141 -1.88 16.19 6.72
N ALA A 142 -2.14 15.74 5.49
CA ALA A 142 -1.70 16.40 4.27
C ALA A 142 -2.32 17.81 4.14
N ALA A 143 -3.63 17.94 4.40
CA ALA A 143 -4.30 19.24 4.35
C ALA A 143 -3.73 20.23 5.38
N CYS A 144 -3.56 19.81 6.64
CA CYS A 144 -2.96 20.63 7.69
C CYS A 144 -1.51 21.01 7.35
N PHE A 145 -0.72 20.08 6.82
CA PHE A 145 0.66 20.35 6.41
C PHE A 145 0.72 21.39 5.28
N GLY A 146 -0.14 21.26 4.27
CA GLY A 146 -0.25 22.22 3.17
C GLY A 146 -0.67 23.62 3.63
N ILE A 147 -1.64 23.72 4.53
CA ILE A 147 -2.05 24.99 5.16
C ILE A 147 -0.88 25.61 5.93
N GLY A 148 -0.12 24.79 6.66
CA GLY A 148 1.07 25.25 7.39
C GLY A 148 2.13 25.83 6.45
N LEU A 149 2.42 25.17 5.33
CA LEU A 149 3.34 25.69 4.31
C LEU A 149 2.85 27.03 3.72
N ALA A 150 1.56 27.12 3.40
CA ALA A 150 0.97 28.37 2.91
C ALA A 150 1.07 29.50 3.95
N ALA A 151 0.86 29.20 5.23
CA ALA A 151 1.00 30.16 6.33
C ALA A 151 2.44 30.66 6.51
N LEU A 152 3.44 29.83 6.16
CA LEU A 152 4.86 30.22 6.14
C LEU A 152 5.26 31.04 4.90
N GLY A 153 4.30 31.35 4.02
CA GLY A 153 4.51 32.18 2.84
C GLY A 153 4.76 31.40 1.56
N GLN A 154 4.59 30.07 1.57
CA GLN A 154 4.66 29.29 0.34
C GLN A 154 3.46 29.61 -0.56
N ARG A 155 3.73 29.79 -1.85
CA ARG A 155 2.72 30.17 -2.84
C ARG A 155 2.51 29.05 -3.85
N ALA A 156 1.31 28.99 -4.42
CA ALA A 156 1.03 28.12 -5.55
C ALA A 156 2.06 28.36 -6.66
N HIS A 157 2.43 27.29 -7.37
CA HIS A 157 3.43 27.29 -8.44
C HIS A 157 4.89 27.51 -8.01
N ASN A 158 5.18 27.67 -6.73
CA ASN A 158 6.56 27.67 -6.24
C ASN A 158 7.01 26.24 -5.92
N ASN A 159 8.22 25.91 -6.36
CA ASN A 159 8.74 24.55 -6.23
C ASN A 159 9.06 24.19 -4.78
N ILE A 160 8.79 22.95 -4.40
CA ILE A 160 9.19 22.34 -3.13
C ILE A 160 10.04 21.12 -3.44
N ALA A 161 11.27 21.09 -2.93
CA ALA A 161 12.10 19.90 -2.95
C ALA A 161 11.86 19.08 -1.67
N ILE A 162 11.43 17.83 -1.84
CA ILE A 162 11.24 16.91 -0.71
C ILE A 162 12.40 15.91 -0.72
N PHE A 163 13.27 16.02 0.28
CA PHE A 163 14.37 15.07 0.51
C PHE A 163 14.03 14.13 1.65
N CYS A 164 13.54 12.94 1.31
CA CYS A 164 13.23 11.90 2.27
C CYS A 164 13.28 10.52 1.60
N GLU A 165 13.52 9.47 2.37
CA GLU A 165 13.28 8.09 1.93
C GLU A 165 11.77 7.83 1.73
N THR A 166 11.41 6.64 1.25
CA THR A 166 10.00 6.23 1.05
C THR A 166 9.29 5.98 2.38
N ARG A 167 9.02 7.05 3.14
CA ARG A 167 8.33 7.05 4.42
C ARG A 167 6.93 7.66 4.32
N ALA A 168 6.08 7.41 5.32
CA ALA A 168 4.73 7.96 5.39
C ALA A 168 4.72 9.50 5.32
N GLU A 169 5.67 10.15 5.97
CA GLU A 169 5.81 11.60 6.00
C GLU A 169 6.07 12.18 4.59
N TRP A 170 6.82 11.45 3.75
CA TRP A 170 7.05 11.85 2.36
C TRP A 170 5.75 11.84 1.56
N VAL A 171 4.92 10.79 1.71
CA VAL A 171 3.63 10.70 1.03
C VAL A 171 2.70 11.83 1.47
N ILE A 172 2.64 12.11 2.78
CA ILE A 172 1.83 13.21 3.33
C ILE A 172 2.29 14.56 2.75
N ALA A 173 3.60 14.81 2.69
CA ALA A 173 4.15 16.04 2.13
C ALA A 173 3.86 16.17 0.63
N ALA A 174 3.98 15.10 -0.14
CA ALA A 174 3.66 15.09 -1.57
C ALA A 174 2.16 15.37 -1.81
N GLN A 175 1.27 14.73 -1.06
CA GLN A 175 -0.17 14.98 -1.15
C GLN A 175 -0.52 16.43 -0.79
N ALA A 176 0.12 17.00 0.22
CA ALA A 176 -0.06 18.41 0.58
C ALA A 176 0.37 19.35 -0.56
N CYS A 177 1.45 19.02 -1.27
CA CYS A 177 1.89 19.77 -2.44
C CYS A 177 0.85 19.74 -3.56
N PHE A 178 0.25 18.57 -3.83
CA PHE A 178 -0.83 18.45 -4.83
C PHE A 178 -2.06 19.26 -4.44
N MET A 179 -2.47 19.22 -3.17
CA MET A 179 -3.64 19.97 -2.67
C MET A 179 -3.47 21.50 -2.79
N GLN A 180 -2.26 22.01 -2.65
CA GLN A 180 -1.97 23.44 -2.68
C GLN A 180 -1.38 23.92 -4.03
N ASN A 181 -1.31 23.04 -5.02
CA ASN A 181 -0.72 23.30 -6.33
C ASN A 181 0.74 23.79 -6.24
N PHE A 182 1.52 23.17 -5.35
CA PHE A 182 2.96 23.36 -5.27
C PHE A 182 3.64 22.31 -6.16
N PRO A 183 4.39 22.70 -7.20
CA PRO A 183 5.23 21.76 -7.93
C PRO A 183 6.23 21.12 -6.96
N CYS A 184 6.17 19.80 -6.81
CA CYS A 184 7.10 19.07 -5.95
C CYS A 184 8.13 18.32 -6.77
N GLU A 185 9.39 18.41 -6.36
CA GLU A 185 10.49 17.64 -6.91
C GLU A 185 11.00 16.68 -5.85
N CYS A 186 11.34 15.46 -6.25
CA CYS A 186 11.90 14.43 -5.37
C CYS A 186 13.30 14.10 -5.86
N PRO A 187 14.33 14.83 -5.39
CA PRO A 187 15.71 14.60 -5.78
C PRO A 187 16.13 13.18 -5.43
N HIS A 188 16.95 12.57 -6.28
CA HIS A 188 17.49 11.25 -5.99
C HIS A 188 18.43 11.34 -4.77
N ALA A 189 18.33 10.39 -3.85
CA ALA A 189 19.10 10.38 -2.60
C ALA A 189 20.63 10.42 -2.81
N HIS A 190 21.10 10.02 -4.00
CA HIS A 190 22.52 9.99 -4.36
C HIS A 190 23.02 11.21 -5.14
N THR A 191 22.19 12.23 -5.37
CA THR A 191 22.66 13.47 -6.02
C THR A 191 23.25 14.39 -4.96
N PRO A 192 24.58 14.64 -4.94
CA PRO A 192 25.16 15.59 -4.03
C PRO A 192 24.77 16.99 -4.49
N SER A 193 24.05 17.71 -3.63
CA SER A 193 23.93 19.18 -3.64
C SER A 193 23.31 19.82 -4.90
N LEU A 194 21.99 19.95 -4.92
CA LEU A 194 21.31 21.03 -5.64
C LEU A 194 20.44 21.83 -4.68
N VAL A 195 21.09 22.51 -3.73
CA VAL A 195 20.53 23.72 -3.13
C VAL A 195 20.86 24.86 -4.08
N HIS A 196 20.11 24.99 -5.16
CA HIS A 196 20.07 26.23 -5.92
C HIS A 196 18.88 27.03 -5.40
N VAL A 197 19.12 27.76 -4.32
CA VAL A 197 18.27 28.92 -3.98
C VAL A 197 18.36 29.85 -5.18
N GLN A 198 17.27 30.00 -5.94
CA GLN A 198 17.15 31.13 -6.85
C GLN A 198 16.99 32.39 -6.00
N PRO A 199 17.91 33.37 -6.08
CA PRO A 199 17.61 34.69 -5.53
C PRO A 199 16.53 35.36 -6.39
N PRO A 200 15.57 36.08 -5.79
CA PRO A 200 14.63 36.88 -6.57
C PRO A 200 15.37 38.02 -7.28
N LEU A 201 15.04 38.22 -8.56
CA LEU A 201 15.27 39.49 -9.27
C LEU A 201 14.17 40.50 -8.89
#